data_AF-A0A2I0PDA8-F1
#
_entry.id   AF-A0A2I0PDA8-F1
#
_cell.length_a   1.000
_cell.length_b   1.000
_cell.length_c   1.000
_cell.angle_alpha   90.00
_cell.angle_beta   90.00
_cell.angle_gamma   90.00
#
_symmetry.space_group_name_H-M   'P 1'
#
loop_
_entity.id
_entity.type
_entity.pdbx_description
1 polymer ?
#
loop_
_entity_poly.entity_id
_entity_poly.type
_entity_poly.pdbx_seq_one_letter_code
_entity_poly.pdbx_strand_id
1 'polypeptide(L)' 'MNEIQYVYDAGGNKKSVIVPIELWEKTLQLRNSRHEPCNPQDYYGVYRDLIKDPKGVAESLRKEWDRV' A
#
# COMPACT_ATOMS: atom_id res chain seq x y z
N MET A 1 -2.69 7.17 30.73
CA MET A 1 -3.85 6.37 30.29
C MET A 1 -3.61 6.01 28.83
N ASN A 2 -3.04 4.83 28.55
CA ASN A 2 -2.70 4.41 27.19
C ASN A 2 -3.49 3.15 26.86
N GLU A 3 -4.82 3.26 26.88
CA GLU A 3 -5.72 2.14 26.60
C GLU A 3 -6.46 2.38 25.28
N ILE A 4 -6.66 1.28 24.54
CA ILE A 4 -7.42 1.29 23.29
C ILE A 4 -8.90 1.42 23.65
N GLN A 5 -9.59 2.38 23.03
CA GLN A 5 -11.02 2.58 23.23
C GLN A 5 -11.80 2.02 22.05
N TYR A 6 -12.91 1.34 22.34
CA TYR A 6 -13.83 0.82 21.33
C TYR A 6 -15.08 1.68 21.30
N VAL A 7 -15.49 2.08 20.10
CA VAL A 7 -16.73 2.80 19.84
C VAL A 7 -17.76 1.78 19.37
N TYR A 8 -18.91 1.78 20.03
CA TYR A 8 -20.01 0.88 19.75
C TYR A 8 -21.17 1.62 19.08
N ASP A 9 -21.91 0.93 18.22
CA ASP A 9 -23.18 1.44 17.70
C ASP A 9 -24.30 1.33 18.76
N ALA A 10 -25.49 1.85 18.44
CA ALA A 10 -26.64 1.78 19.35
C ALA A 10 -27.12 0.34 19.62
N GLY A 11 -26.71 -0.64 18.81
CA GLY A 11 -26.99 -2.07 19.00
C GLY A 11 -25.92 -2.79 19.81
N GLY A 12 -24.88 -2.10 20.28
CA GLY A 12 -23.78 -2.70 21.03
C GLY A 12 -22.74 -3.41 20.16
N ASN A 13 -22.77 -3.25 18.83
CA ASN A 13 -21.73 -3.79 17.94
C ASN A 13 -20.56 -2.83 17.84
N LYS A 14 -19.34 -3.38 17.75
CA LYS A 14 -18.12 -2.57 17.55
C LYS A 14 -18.16 -1.89 16.18
N LYS A 15 -18.12 -0.56 16.17
CA LYS A 15 -18.14 0.25 14.95
C LYS A 15 -16.76 0.80 14.60
N SER A 16 -16.01 1.26 15.60
CA SER A 16 -14.68 1.83 15.40
C SER A 16 -13.81 1.69 16.64
N VAL A 17 -12.52 2.00 16.50
CA VAL A 17 -11.51 1.90 17.56
C VAL A 17 -10.69 3.18 17.57
N ILE A 18 -10.43 3.72 18.76
CA ILE A 18 -9.54 4.85 18.99
C ILE A 18 -8.27 4.29 19.63
N VAL A 19 -7.16 4.41 18.92
CA VAL A 19 -5.84 3.93 19.37
C VAL A 19 -5.00 5.13 19.77
N PRO A 20 -4.49 5.20 21.02
CA PRO A 20 -3.53 6.22 21.44
C PRO A 20 -2.28 6.23 20.54
N ILE A 21 -1.77 7.41 20.23
CA ILE A 21 -0.68 7.58 19.26
C ILE A 21 0.60 6.82 19.68
N GLU A 22 0.86 6.73 20.98
CA GLU A 22 2.02 6.02 21.54
C GLU A 22 1.95 4.51 21.30
N LEU A 23 0.73 3.95 21.21
CA LEU A 23 0.53 2.54 20.87
C LEU A 23 0.61 2.34 19.35
N TRP A 24 0.07 3.28 18.58
CA TRP A 24 0.13 3.26 17.12
C TRP A 24 1.57 3.31 16.60
N GLU A 25 2.39 4.22 17.13
CA GLU A 25 3.80 4.35 16.75
C GLU A 25 4.60 3.09 17.06
N LYS A 26 4.36 2.43 18.20
CA LYS A 26 5.00 1.15 18.53
C LYS A 26 4.65 0.05 17.52
N THR A 27 3.41 0.00 17.04
CA THR A 27 3.02 -0.95 15.99
C THR A 27 3.65 -0.65 14.64
N LEU A 28 3.86 0.63 14.31
CA LEU A 28 4.55 1.03 13.09
C LEU A 28 6.05 0.70 13.11
N GLN A 29 6.70 0.83 14.27
CA GLN A 29 8.12 0.50 14.43
C GLN A 29 8.43 -0.98 14.21
N LEU A 30 7.46 -1.87 14.45
CA LEU A 30 7.59 -3.32 14.17
C LEU A 30 7.61 -3.65 12.67
N ARG A 31 7.15 -2.74 11.79
CA ARG A 31 7.21 -2.89 10.33
C ARG A 31 8.46 -2.31 9.69
N ASN A 32 9.47 -1.96 10.48
CA ASN A 32 10.85 -1.84 9.98
C ASN A 32 11.46 -3.23 9.72
N SER A 33 10.70 -4.21 9.23
CA SER A 33 11.32 -5.17 8.34
C SER A 33 11.82 -4.32 7.20
N ARG A 34 13.15 -4.18 7.08
CA ARG A 34 13.79 -3.54 5.93
C ARG A 34 13.05 -4.04 4.70
N HIS A 35 12.15 -3.22 4.16
CA HIS A 35 11.55 -3.53 2.88
C HIS A 35 12.78 -3.56 1.99
N GLU A 36 13.19 -4.74 1.55
CA GLU A 36 14.10 -4.81 0.42
C GLU A 36 13.52 -3.87 -0.62
N PRO A 37 14.36 -3.02 -1.23
CA PRO A 37 13.88 -2.02 -2.17
C PRO A 37 12.93 -2.72 -3.13
N CYS A 38 11.66 -2.34 -3.08
CA CYS A 38 10.63 -2.96 -3.90
C CYS A 38 11.04 -2.73 -5.35
N ASN A 39 11.52 -3.78 -6.01
CA ASN A 39 11.86 -3.72 -7.41
C ASN A 39 10.59 -4.03 -8.18
N PRO A 40 9.97 -3.05 -8.87
CA PRO A 40 8.73 -3.29 -9.60
C PRO A 40 8.86 -4.44 -10.61
N GLN A 41 10.09 -4.71 -11.12
CA GLN A 41 10.42 -5.81 -12.02
C GLN A 41 10.01 -7.20 -11.48
N ASP A 42 10.01 -7.39 -10.16
CA ASP A 42 9.67 -8.67 -9.53
C ASP A 42 8.17 -8.97 -9.63
N TYR A 43 7.34 -7.94 -9.82
CA TYR A 43 5.88 -8.04 -9.89
C TYR A 43 5.35 -8.02 -11.34
N TYR A 44 6.19 -7.70 -12.31
CA TYR A 44 5.83 -7.77 -13.73
C TYR A 44 5.88 -9.20 -14.32
N GLY A 45 6.12 -10.24 -13.50
CA GLY A 45 6.30 -11.62 -13.96
C GLY A 45 5.20 -12.14 -14.91
N VAL A 46 3.94 -11.74 -14.70
CA VAL A 46 2.83 -12.10 -15.61
C VAL A 46 2.89 -11.34 -16.93
N TYR A 47 3.32 -10.08 -16.91
CA TYR A 47 3.36 -9.21 -18.09
C TYR A 47 4.66 -9.30 -18.87
N ARG A 48 5.72 -9.88 -18.29
CA ARG A 48 7.05 -9.96 -18.90
C ARG A 48 7.04 -10.75 -20.22
N ASP A 49 6.24 -11.81 -20.29
CA ASP A 49 6.08 -12.63 -21.51
C ASP A 49 4.97 -12.11 -22.44
N LEU A 50 4.02 -11.34 -21.90
CA LEU A 50 2.93 -10.70 -22.65
C LEU A 50 3.40 -9.44 -23.37
N ILE A 51 4.35 -8.70 -22.80
CA ILE A 51 4.92 -7.50 -23.36
C ILE A 51 6.14 -7.89 -24.20
N LYS A 52 5.88 -8.26 -25.45
CA LYS A 52 6.91 -8.63 -26.44
C LYS A 52 7.93 -7.51 -26.71
N ASP A 53 7.52 -6.25 -26.55
CA ASP A 53 8.40 -5.08 -26.65
C ASP A 53 8.08 -4.05 -25.54
N PRO A 54 8.74 -4.14 -24.38
CA PRO A 54 8.48 -3.25 -23.26
C PRO A 54 8.89 -1.81 -23.53
N LYS A 55 9.87 -1.59 -24.42
CA LYS A 55 10.32 -0.25 -24.76
C LYS A 55 9.29 0.46 -25.64
N GLY A 56 8.76 -0.22 -26.65
CA GLY A 56 7.69 0.31 -27.50
C GLY A 56 6.41 0.63 -26.73
N VAL A 57 6.00 -0.22 -25.78
CA VAL A 57 4.84 0.04 -24.92
C VAL A 57 5.06 1.27 -24.04
N ALA A 58 6.22 1.39 -23.39
CA ALA A 58 6.54 2.55 -22.58
C ALA A 58 6.59 3.86 -23.40
N GLU A 59 7.13 3.83 -24.62
CA GLU A 59 7.15 4.98 -25.52
C GLU A 59 5.74 5.37 -25.99
N SER A 60 4.86 4.39 -26.26
CA SER A 60 3.47 4.64 -26.62
C SER A 60 2.69 5.32 -25.47
N LEU A 61 2.81 4.79 -24.26
CA LEU A 61 2.15 5.34 -23.07
C LEU A 61 2.61 6.77 -22.78
N ARG A 62 3.91 7.04 -22.94
CA ARG A 62 4.45 8.40 -22.75
C ARG A 62 3.91 9.38 -23.79
N LYS A 63 3.83 8.97 -25.06
CA LYS A 63 3.23 9.79 -26.12
C LYS A 63 1.73 10.05 -25.91
N GLU A 64 0.99 9.08 -25.35
CA GLU A 64 -0.41 9.29 -24.98
C GLU A 64 -0.54 10.30 -23.85
N TRP A 65 0.33 10.22 -22.83
CA TRP A 65 0.35 11.15 -21.71
C TRP A 65 0.71 12.58 -22.13
N ASP A 66 1.72 12.76 -23.00
CA ASP A 66 2.16 14.06 -23.51
C ASP A 66 1.15 14.68 -24.50
N ARG A 67 0.14 13.92 -24.93
CA ARG A 67 -0.94 14.39 -25.82
C ARG A 67 -2.10 15.03 -25.08
N VAL A 68 -2.13 14.93 -23.75
CA VAL A 68 -3.10 15.57 -22.84
C VAL A 68 -2.49 16.84 -22.27
#